data_AF-A0A850G8W7-F1
#
_entry.id   AF-A0A850G8W7-F1
#
_cell.length_a   1.000
_cell.length_b   1.000
_cell.length_c   1.000
_cell.angle_alpha   90.00
_cell.angle_beta   90.00
_cell.angle_gamma   90.00
#
_symmetry.space_group_name_H-M   'P 1'
#
loop_
_entity.id
_entity.type
_entity.pdbx_description
1 polymer ?
#
loop_
_entity_poly.entity_id
_entity_poly.type
_entity_poly.pdbx_seq_one_letter_code
_entity_poly.pdbx_strand_id
1 'polypeptide(L)'
;MPTARELFMAHVFADVNDARTAEVGDARRSLTRAKLEALDQVEGLDEGGLRLVMPGLYQHIVATTIQIAARVGVAVGLALEAVDELQSQVAIGSFSRPVRDQMTETGIAMKRRHSSRIAKLVAEIAAQRLAWRHNHEFMSWLAFRRDDPRYPAADRRARLEAFKIVDRLLKGRESVSALLGHPLAVALEGHDRFMLVNRWRLDPRVPEHAVETYTWPLLSYQSAEVVELELARYHYDAIVAAGADAASRKPKHDELVELFARQLASALDHLPTEDVGTGVI
;
A
#
# COMPACT_ATOMS: atom_id res chain seq x y z
N MET A 1 16.44 -8.07 23.09
CA MET A 1 15.83 -7.06 22.20
C MET A 1 14.49 -7.60 21.75
N PRO A 2 13.42 -6.80 21.70
CA PRO A 2 12.15 -7.24 21.13
C PRO A 2 12.33 -7.59 19.64
N THR A 3 11.64 -8.61 19.18
CA THR A 3 11.59 -8.96 17.75
C THR A 3 10.85 -7.90 16.94
N ALA A 4 11.02 -7.88 15.62
CA ALA A 4 10.30 -6.96 14.73
C ALA A 4 8.77 -7.11 14.88
N ARG A 5 8.29 -8.35 15.04
CA ARG A 5 6.89 -8.66 15.32
C ARG A 5 6.43 -8.09 16.66
N GLU A 6 7.17 -8.33 17.74
CA GLU A 6 6.81 -7.81 19.07
C GLU A 6 6.77 -6.28 19.08
N LEU A 7 7.75 -5.63 18.46
CA LEU A 7 7.79 -4.17 18.34
C LEU A 7 6.60 -3.64 17.52
N PHE A 8 6.30 -4.26 16.38
CA PHE A 8 5.13 -3.91 15.56
C PHE A 8 3.83 -4.04 16.35
N MET A 9 3.60 -5.18 17.00
CA MET A 9 2.38 -5.44 17.77
C MET A 9 2.25 -4.47 18.94
N ALA A 10 3.36 -4.15 19.61
CA ALA A 10 3.36 -3.14 20.68
C ALA A 10 2.88 -1.78 20.18
N HIS A 11 3.25 -1.37 18.97
CA HIS A 11 2.80 -0.11 18.38
C HIS A 11 1.38 -0.14 17.79
N VAL A 12 0.93 -1.27 17.25
CA VAL A 12 -0.43 -1.40 16.69
C VAL A 12 -1.49 -1.35 17.78
N PHE A 13 -1.23 -2.00 18.92
CA PHE A 13 -2.18 -2.12 20.04
C PHE A 13 -1.83 -1.21 21.22
N ALA A 14 -0.93 -0.25 21.04
CA ALA A 14 -0.61 0.73 22.05
C ALA A 14 -1.84 1.59 22.41
N ASP A 15 -2.02 1.85 23.70
CA ASP A 15 -2.89 2.95 24.14
C ASP A 15 -2.30 4.27 23.64
N VAL A 16 -3.17 5.22 23.26
CA VAL A 16 -2.76 6.55 22.80
C VAL A 16 -1.88 7.28 23.83
N ASN A 17 -2.01 6.93 25.11
CA ASN A 17 -1.25 7.49 26.23
C ASN A 17 -0.01 6.66 26.63
N ASP A 18 0.34 5.59 25.91
CA ASP A 18 1.56 4.82 26.23
C ASP A 18 2.81 5.62 25.86
N ALA A 19 3.46 6.17 26.90
CA ALA A 19 4.68 6.97 26.79
C ALA A 19 5.82 6.25 26.05
N ARG A 20 5.87 4.91 26.07
CA ARG A 20 6.91 4.13 25.37
C ARG A 20 6.76 4.19 23.85
N THR A 21 5.56 4.47 23.37
CA THR A 21 5.25 4.52 21.94
C THR A 21 4.90 5.92 21.44
N ALA A 22 4.85 6.91 22.33
CA ALA A 22 4.36 8.26 22.05
C ALA A 22 5.06 8.91 20.86
N GLU A 23 6.39 8.89 20.81
CA GLU A 23 7.17 9.54 19.73
C GLU A 23 6.88 8.94 18.35
N VAL A 24 6.82 7.60 18.26
CA VAL A 24 6.46 6.90 17.01
C VAL A 24 4.99 7.14 16.68
N GLY A 25 4.11 7.15 17.69
CA GLY A 25 2.69 7.46 17.53
C GLY A 25 2.43 8.87 17.00
N ASP A 26 3.18 9.87 17.48
CA ASP A 26 3.12 11.24 16.98
C ASP A 26 3.57 11.32 15.52
N ALA A 27 4.69 10.69 15.17
CA ALA A 27 5.19 10.64 13.80
C ALA A 27 4.19 9.96 12.85
N ARG A 28 3.54 8.87 13.29
CA ARG A 28 2.47 8.18 12.54
C ARG A 28 1.27 9.07 12.30
N ARG A 29 0.76 9.75 13.34
CA ARG A 29 -0.34 10.73 13.20
C ARG A 29 0.03 11.88 12.28
N SER A 30 1.27 12.37 12.37
CA SER A 30 1.79 13.41 11.50
C SER A 30 1.86 12.96 10.05
N LEU A 31 2.26 11.71 9.78
CA LEU A 31 2.28 11.13 8.44
C LEU A 31 0.87 11.03 7.84
N THR A 32 -0.09 10.53 8.59
CA THR A 32 -1.51 10.47 8.15
C THR A 32 -2.05 11.87 7.84
N ARG A 33 -1.75 12.84 8.70
CA ARG A 33 -2.14 14.25 8.49
C ARG A 33 -1.49 14.84 7.25
N ALA A 34 -0.20 14.62 7.04
CA ALA A 34 0.51 15.09 5.86
C ALA A 34 -0.09 14.54 4.56
N LYS A 35 -0.53 13.27 4.55
CA LYS A 35 -1.23 12.68 3.40
C LYS A 35 -2.61 13.32 3.18
N LEU A 36 -3.37 13.56 4.25
CA LEU A 36 -4.67 14.26 4.18
C LEU A 36 -4.53 15.69 3.64
N GLU A 37 -3.63 16.47 4.23
CA GLU A 37 -3.36 17.85 3.79
C GLU A 37 -2.84 17.88 2.35
N ALA A 38 -2.01 16.91 1.96
CA ALA A 38 -1.55 16.81 0.58
C ALA A 38 -2.69 16.47 -0.39
N LEU A 39 -3.68 15.67 0.00
CA LEU A 39 -4.86 15.39 -0.84
C LEU A 39 -5.72 16.64 -1.02
N ASP A 40 -5.94 17.40 0.05
CA ASP A 40 -6.69 18.65 0.03
C ASP A 40 -5.98 19.71 -0.84
N GLN A 41 -4.66 19.87 -0.68
CA GLN A 41 -3.89 20.86 -1.43
C GLN A 41 -3.83 20.60 -2.94
N VAL A 42 -3.89 19.34 -3.37
CA VAL A 42 -3.86 18.99 -4.80
C VAL A 42 -5.24 18.98 -5.43
N GLU A 43 -6.31 19.09 -4.64
CA GLU A 43 -7.67 19.14 -5.15
C GLU A 43 -7.89 20.43 -5.97
N GLY A 44 -8.38 20.26 -7.21
CA GLY A 44 -8.66 21.39 -8.11
C GLY A 44 -7.45 22.06 -8.74
N LEU A 45 -6.22 21.62 -8.46
CA LEU A 45 -5.02 22.13 -9.14
C LEU A 45 -4.91 21.59 -10.58
N ASP A 46 -4.45 22.45 -11.48
CA ASP A 46 -4.06 22.05 -12.84
C ASP A 46 -2.67 21.37 -12.85
N GLU A 47 -2.25 20.85 -14.01
CA GLU A 47 -0.97 20.16 -14.14
C GLU A 47 0.23 21.05 -13.76
N GLY A 48 0.14 22.35 -14.05
CA GLY A 48 1.18 23.33 -13.70
C GLY A 48 1.31 23.49 -12.18
N GLY A 49 0.18 23.68 -11.49
CA GLY A 49 0.12 23.77 -10.03
C GLY A 49 0.60 22.50 -9.35
N LEU A 50 0.18 21.33 -9.83
CA LEU A 50 0.62 20.03 -9.31
C LEU A 50 2.14 19.85 -9.39
N ARG A 51 2.77 20.24 -10.51
CA ARG A 51 4.23 20.17 -10.67
C ARG A 51 4.99 21.05 -9.68
N LEU A 52 4.40 22.15 -9.22
CA LEU A 52 5.02 23.05 -8.24
C LEU A 52 4.96 22.50 -6.81
N VAL A 53 3.82 21.93 -6.40
CA VAL A 53 3.57 21.57 -4.99
C VAL A 53 3.89 20.10 -4.68
N MET A 54 3.59 19.18 -5.59
CA MET A 54 3.65 17.74 -5.32
C MET A 54 5.06 17.24 -4.96
N PRO A 55 6.16 17.72 -5.56
CA PRO A 55 7.49 17.30 -5.14
C PRO A 55 7.79 17.56 -3.67
N GLY A 56 7.38 18.73 -3.14
CA GLY A 56 7.56 19.10 -1.74
C GLY A 56 6.71 18.27 -0.80
N LEU A 57 5.43 18.11 -1.14
CA LEU A 57 4.48 17.30 -0.35
C LEU A 57 4.92 15.83 -0.28
N TYR A 58 5.34 15.24 -1.41
CA TYR A 58 5.81 13.87 -1.45
C TYR A 58 7.12 13.67 -0.68
N GLN A 59 8.06 14.61 -0.80
CA GLN A 59 9.30 14.59 -0.02
C GLN A 59 9.01 14.61 1.49
N HIS A 60 8.05 15.43 1.92
CA HIS A 60 7.66 15.49 3.33
C HIS A 60 7.07 14.16 3.80
N ILE A 61 6.15 13.56 3.03
CA ILE A 61 5.56 12.24 3.34
C ILE A 61 6.66 11.18 3.50
N VAL A 62 7.57 11.07 2.53
CA VAL A 62 8.65 10.06 2.57
C VAL A 62 9.63 10.35 3.71
N ALA A 63 9.94 11.61 3.99
CA ALA A 63 10.81 12.00 5.11
C ALA A 63 10.22 11.57 6.47
N THR A 64 8.91 11.73 6.66
CA THR A 64 8.24 11.28 7.89
C THR A 64 8.24 9.75 7.98
N THR A 65 8.05 9.02 6.88
CA THR A 65 8.24 7.55 6.87
C THR A 65 9.67 7.15 7.26
N ILE A 66 10.70 7.87 6.77
CA ILE A 66 12.10 7.64 7.16
C ILE A 66 12.30 7.85 8.66
N GLN A 67 11.69 8.89 9.24
CA GLN A 67 11.77 9.18 10.67
C GLN A 67 11.14 8.06 11.52
N ILE A 68 10.02 7.49 11.08
CA ILE A 68 9.41 6.32 11.75
C ILE A 68 10.35 5.13 11.63
N ALA A 69 10.78 4.78 10.41
CA ALA A 69 11.67 3.66 10.14
C ALA A 69 13.02 3.75 10.89
N ALA A 70 13.54 4.95 11.10
CA ALA A 70 14.77 5.16 11.86
C ALA A 70 14.63 4.78 13.35
N ARG A 71 13.41 4.79 13.90
CA ARG A 71 13.14 4.45 15.30
C ARG A 71 12.79 3.00 15.51
N VAL A 72 12.07 2.39 14.57
CA VAL A 72 11.52 1.04 14.74
C VAL A 72 12.06 0.00 13.75
N GLY A 73 12.89 0.42 12.79
CA GLY A 73 13.34 -0.41 11.67
C GLY A 73 12.47 -0.21 10.43
N VAL A 74 13.05 -0.48 9.25
CA VAL A 74 12.41 -0.23 7.95
C VAL A 74 11.15 -1.09 7.78
N ALA A 75 11.23 -2.39 8.08
CA ALA A 75 10.10 -3.29 7.91
C ALA A 75 8.93 -2.92 8.84
N VAL A 76 9.22 -2.66 10.13
CA VAL A 76 8.20 -2.28 11.12
C VAL A 76 7.59 -0.92 10.75
N GLY A 77 8.40 0.06 10.37
CA GLY A 77 7.90 1.39 9.99
C GLY A 77 6.95 1.35 8.78
N LEU A 78 7.28 0.56 7.76
CA LEU A 78 6.43 0.37 6.59
C LEU A 78 5.14 -0.40 6.91
N ALA A 79 5.22 -1.40 7.79
CA ALA A 79 4.05 -2.14 8.24
C ALA A 79 3.09 -1.25 9.05
N LEU A 80 3.63 -0.41 9.95
CA LEU A 80 2.83 0.57 10.70
C LEU A 80 2.17 1.59 9.77
N GLU A 81 2.92 2.14 8.81
CA GLU A 81 2.36 3.02 7.79
C GLU A 81 1.19 2.34 7.04
N ALA A 82 1.35 1.08 6.63
CA ALA A 82 0.30 0.38 5.89
C ALA A 82 -0.97 0.15 6.73
N VAL A 83 -0.83 -0.17 8.02
CA VAL A 83 -1.96 -0.26 8.94
C VAL A 83 -2.65 1.10 9.10
N ASP A 84 -1.88 2.17 9.30
CA ASP A 84 -2.41 3.53 9.44
C ASP A 84 -3.15 3.98 8.18
N GLU A 85 -2.63 3.63 6.99
CA GLU A 85 -3.31 3.86 5.71
C GLU A 85 -4.66 3.15 5.64
N LEU A 86 -4.73 1.88 6.05
CA LEU A 86 -5.98 1.13 6.05
C LEU A 86 -6.97 1.72 7.07
N GLN A 87 -6.51 2.04 8.28
CA GLN A 87 -7.34 2.61 9.36
C GLN A 87 -7.91 3.98 8.99
N SER A 88 -7.07 4.88 8.48
CA SER A 88 -7.48 6.24 8.09
C SER A 88 -8.19 6.30 6.74
N GLN A 89 -8.05 5.25 5.92
CA GLN A 89 -8.43 5.22 4.51
C GLN A 89 -7.70 6.27 3.65
N VAL A 90 -6.53 6.72 4.09
CA VAL A 90 -5.71 7.74 3.44
C VAL A 90 -4.36 7.14 3.07
N ALA A 91 -4.10 7.02 1.77
CA ALA A 91 -2.86 6.44 1.26
C ALA A 91 -2.35 7.20 0.03
N ILE A 92 -1.12 6.91 -0.40
CA ILE A 92 -0.64 7.36 -1.72
C ILE A 92 -1.53 6.81 -2.86
N GLY A 93 -2.22 5.69 -2.63
CA GLY A 93 -3.25 5.14 -3.52
C GLY A 93 -4.48 6.03 -3.71
N SER A 94 -4.72 6.99 -2.80
CA SER A 94 -5.86 7.91 -2.84
C SER A 94 -5.68 9.05 -3.85
N PHE A 95 -4.45 9.38 -4.23
CA PHE A 95 -4.18 10.40 -5.25
C PHE A 95 -4.61 9.94 -6.65
N SER A 96 -4.84 10.87 -7.57
CA SER A 96 -5.08 10.51 -8.97
C SER A 96 -3.79 10.02 -9.64
N ARG A 97 -3.93 9.28 -10.74
CA ARG A 97 -2.78 8.78 -11.51
C ARG A 97 -1.82 9.90 -11.96
N PRO A 98 -2.28 11.03 -12.55
CA PRO A 98 -1.37 12.11 -12.95
C PRO A 98 -0.55 12.68 -11.78
N VAL A 99 -1.15 12.75 -10.58
CA VAL A 99 -0.45 13.22 -9.38
C VAL A 99 0.62 12.21 -8.94
N ARG A 100 0.31 10.92 -8.97
CA ARG A 100 1.28 9.85 -8.68
C ARG A 100 2.43 9.77 -9.70
N ASP A 101 2.18 10.10 -10.97
CA ASP A 101 3.24 10.17 -11.99
C ASP A 101 4.28 11.24 -11.58
N GLN A 102 3.84 12.42 -11.09
CA GLN A 102 4.74 13.48 -10.56
C GLN A 102 5.54 13.05 -9.32
N MET A 103 4.94 12.25 -8.44
CA MET A 103 5.65 11.67 -7.28
C MET A 103 6.78 10.73 -7.72
N THR A 104 6.64 10.04 -8.85
CA THR A 104 7.61 9.05 -9.33
C THR A 104 8.95 9.70 -9.66
N GLU A 105 8.93 10.83 -10.36
CA GLU A 105 10.15 11.58 -10.68
C GLU A 105 10.86 12.05 -9.41
N THR A 106 10.08 12.52 -8.43
CA THR A 106 10.59 12.95 -7.12
C THR A 106 11.21 11.78 -6.36
N GLY A 107 10.55 10.61 -6.32
CA GLY A 107 11.07 9.41 -5.65
C GLY A 107 12.41 8.94 -6.23
N ILE A 108 12.56 8.97 -7.56
CA ILE A 108 13.82 8.65 -8.24
C ILE A 108 14.93 9.63 -7.83
N ALA A 109 14.62 10.92 -7.74
CA ALA A 109 15.57 11.93 -7.31
C ALA A 109 16.00 11.75 -5.84
N MET A 110 15.06 11.43 -4.94
CA MET A 110 15.32 11.24 -3.52
C MET A 110 16.30 10.09 -3.25
N LYS A 111 16.15 8.96 -3.96
CA LYS A 111 17.07 7.80 -3.86
C LYS A 111 18.55 8.20 -4.00
N ARG A 112 18.85 9.17 -4.87
CA ARG A 112 20.22 9.61 -5.17
C ARG A 112 20.80 10.60 -4.14
N ARG A 113 19.94 11.29 -3.36
CA ARG A 113 20.34 12.40 -2.48
C ARG A 113 20.66 11.98 -1.06
N HIS A 114 20.07 10.89 -0.57
CA HIS A 114 20.25 10.48 0.83
C HIS A 114 21.62 9.84 1.07
N SER A 115 22.27 10.21 2.18
CA SER A 115 23.50 9.58 2.65
C SER A 115 23.23 8.38 3.57
N SER A 116 22.14 8.43 4.35
CA SER A 116 21.73 7.36 5.28
C SER A 116 21.23 6.10 4.55
N ARG A 117 21.65 4.92 5.03
CA ARG A 117 21.20 3.61 4.53
C ARG A 117 19.69 3.42 4.69
N ILE A 118 19.13 3.73 5.87
CA ILE A 118 17.68 3.64 6.14
C ILE A 118 16.91 4.51 5.16
N ALA A 119 17.36 5.75 4.96
CA ALA A 119 16.72 6.69 4.05
C ALA A 119 16.73 6.18 2.60
N LYS A 120 17.84 5.58 2.14
CA LYS A 120 17.93 4.95 0.81
C LYS A 120 16.97 3.77 0.67
N LEU A 121 16.88 2.91 1.68
CA LEU A 121 15.99 1.74 1.67
C LEU A 121 14.53 2.15 1.63
N VAL A 122 14.11 3.08 2.49
CA VAL A 122 12.74 3.60 2.52
C VAL A 122 12.40 4.29 1.21
N ALA A 123 13.29 5.14 0.67
CA ALA A 123 13.07 5.81 -0.61
C ALA A 123 12.96 4.81 -1.79
N GLU A 124 13.79 3.76 -1.81
CA GLU A 124 13.69 2.69 -2.81
C GLU A 124 12.34 1.98 -2.72
N ILE A 125 11.95 1.54 -1.53
CA ILE A 125 10.70 0.80 -1.33
C ILE A 125 9.50 1.69 -1.64
N ALA A 126 9.51 2.96 -1.24
CA ALA A 126 8.44 3.91 -1.55
C ALA A 126 8.28 4.09 -3.07
N ALA A 127 9.38 4.17 -3.82
CA ALA A 127 9.36 4.24 -5.28
C ALA A 127 8.82 2.94 -5.91
N GLN A 128 9.21 1.77 -5.41
CA GLN A 128 8.68 0.48 -5.90
C GLN A 128 7.19 0.33 -5.60
N ARG A 129 6.73 0.68 -4.39
CA ARG A 129 5.31 0.70 -4.01
C ARG A 129 4.50 1.66 -4.88
N LEU A 130 5.07 2.81 -5.23
CA LEU A 130 4.45 3.73 -6.18
C LEU A 130 4.34 3.10 -7.58
N ALA A 131 5.38 2.43 -8.07
CA ALA A 131 5.33 1.69 -9.33
C ALA A 131 4.28 0.56 -9.30
N TRP A 132 4.17 -0.19 -8.20
CA TRP A 132 3.13 -1.21 -8.01
C TRP A 132 1.74 -0.60 -8.17
N ARG A 133 1.45 0.52 -7.49
CA ARG A 133 0.17 1.23 -7.59
C ARG A 133 -0.19 1.58 -9.04
N HIS A 134 0.74 2.11 -9.82
CA HIS A 134 0.52 2.42 -11.23
C HIS A 134 0.21 1.17 -12.07
N ASN A 135 1.00 0.10 -11.89
CA ASN A 135 0.83 -1.12 -12.65
C ASN A 135 -0.46 -1.87 -12.26
N HIS A 136 -0.83 -1.88 -10.98
CA HIS A 136 -2.09 -2.48 -10.49
C HIS A 136 -3.32 -1.71 -10.95
N GLU A 137 -3.29 -0.38 -10.93
CA GLU A 137 -4.37 0.43 -11.50
C GLU A 137 -4.56 0.10 -12.98
N PHE A 138 -3.46 0.05 -13.73
CA PHE A 138 -3.48 -0.24 -15.15
C PHE A 138 -3.95 -1.67 -15.48
N MET A 139 -3.48 -2.67 -14.71
CA MET A 139 -3.99 -4.04 -14.77
C MET A 139 -5.48 -4.08 -14.48
N SER A 140 -5.94 -3.37 -13.44
CA SER A 140 -7.35 -3.39 -13.07
C SER A 140 -8.23 -2.85 -14.20
N TRP A 141 -7.75 -1.82 -14.90
CA TRP A 141 -8.45 -1.25 -16.05
C TRP A 141 -8.44 -2.18 -17.25
N LEU A 142 -7.29 -2.73 -17.64
CA LEU A 142 -7.19 -3.57 -18.83
C LEU A 142 -7.74 -4.98 -18.63
N ALA A 143 -7.67 -5.54 -17.43
CA ALA A 143 -8.11 -6.91 -17.16
C ALA A 143 -9.62 -6.99 -16.89
N PHE A 144 -10.19 -5.99 -16.20
CA PHE A 144 -11.54 -6.11 -15.65
C PHE A 144 -12.59 -5.16 -16.23
N ARG A 145 -12.23 -4.14 -17.02
CA ARG A 145 -13.22 -3.38 -17.82
C ARG A 145 -13.65 -4.19 -19.03
N ARG A 146 -14.40 -5.27 -18.78
CA ARG A 146 -14.87 -6.20 -19.80
C ARG A 146 -15.82 -5.54 -20.79
N ASP A 147 -16.51 -4.49 -20.35
CA ASP A 147 -17.60 -3.86 -21.07
C ASP A 147 -17.21 -2.56 -21.79
N ASP A 148 -15.93 -2.12 -21.71
CA ASP A 148 -15.49 -0.91 -22.43
C ASP A 148 -15.19 -1.23 -23.91
N PRO A 149 -16.01 -0.74 -24.86
CA PRO A 149 -15.84 -1.06 -26.28
C PRO A 149 -14.56 -0.48 -26.87
N ARG A 150 -13.90 0.47 -26.20
CA ARG A 150 -12.59 1.02 -26.62
C ARG A 150 -11.44 0.02 -26.40
N TYR A 151 -11.67 -1.01 -25.58
CA TYR A 151 -10.67 -2.02 -25.21
C TYR A 151 -11.26 -3.43 -25.38
N PRO A 152 -11.48 -3.91 -26.61
CA PRO A 152 -12.03 -5.23 -26.85
C PRO A 152 -11.09 -6.33 -26.34
N ALA A 153 -11.66 -7.49 -25.97
CA ALA A 153 -10.90 -8.59 -25.36
C ALA A 153 -9.70 -9.05 -26.20
N ALA A 154 -9.83 -9.07 -27.53
CA ALA A 154 -8.78 -9.44 -28.47
C ALA A 154 -7.51 -8.57 -28.34
N ASP A 155 -7.66 -7.29 -28.00
CA ASP A 155 -6.55 -6.32 -27.94
C ASP A 155 -5.95 -6.18 -26.54
N ARG A 156 -6.66 -6.64 -25.49
CA ARG A 156 -6.22 -6.45 -24.10
C ARG A 156 -4.90 -7.12 -23.81
N ARG A 157 -4.70 -8.35 -24.30
CA ARG A 157 -3.44 -9.09 -24.16
C ARG A 157 -2.28 -8.34 -24.81
N ALA A 158 -2.43 -7.96 -26.08
CA ALA A 158 -1.40 -7.23 -26.82
C ALA A 158 -1.04 -5.90 -26.14
N ARG A 159 -2.02 -5.21 -25.54
CA ARG A 159 -1.78 -4.02 -24.73
C ARG A 159 -0.99 -4.36 -23.46
N LEU A 160 -1.43 -5.34 -22.66
CA LEU A 160 -0.72 -5.76 -21.44
C LEU A 160 0.77 -6.08 -21.74
N GLU A 161 1.04 -6.76 -22.86
CA GLU A 161 2.39 -7.06 -23.36
C GLU A 161 3.15 -5.78 -23.76
N ALA A 162 2.52 -4.88 -24.52
CA ALA A 162 3.14 -3.61 -24.94
C ALA A 162 3.53 -2.70 -23.76
N PHE A 163 2.74 -2.70 -22.68
CA PHE A 163 3.04 -1.94 -21.47
C PHE A 163 4.08 -2.63 -20.57
N LYS A 164 4.48 -3.87 -20.88
CA LYS A 164 5.47 -4.67 -20.12
C LYS A 164 5.15 -4.77 -18.64
N ILE A 165 3.87 -4.86 -18.31
CA ILE A 165 3.39 -4.82 -16.91
C ILE A 165 3.92 -6.03 -16.14
N VAL A 166 3.89 -7.21 -16.76
CA VAL A 166 4.38 -8.45 -16.15
C VAL A 166 5.85 -8.29 -15.76
N ASP A 167 6.71 -7.91 -16.71
CA ASP A 167 8.15 -7.70 -16.45
C ASP A 167 8.39 -6.67 -15.35
N ARG A 168 7.66 -5.55 -15.38
CA ARG A 168 7.81 -4.46 -14.39
C ARG A 168 7.39 -4.89 -12.99
N LEU A 169 6.25 -5.56 -12.86
CA LEU A 169 5.76 -6.06 -11.57
C LEU A 169 6.66 -7.16 -11.02
N LEU A 170 7.08 -8.12 -11.84
CA LEU A 170 7.98 -9.18 -11.41
C LEU A 170 9.31 -8.62 -10.91
N LYS A 171 9.92 -7.70 -11.67
CA LYS A 171 11.16 -7.03 -11.24
C LYS A 171 10.98 -6.23 -9.94
N GLY A 172 9.86 -5.54 -9.78
CA GLY A 172 9.53 -4.82 -8.55
C GLY A 172 9.37 -5.78 -7.36
N ARG A 173 8.66 -6.90 -7.56
CA ARG A 173 8.49 -7.96 -6.55
C ARG A 173 9.79 -8.58 -6.10
N GLU A 174 10.65 -8.95 -7.06
CA GLU A 174 11.98 -9.49 -6.77
C GLU A 174 12.80 -8.50 -5.94
N SER A 175 12.81 -7.23 -6.35
CA SER A 175 13.57 -6.17 -5.69
C SER A 175 13.10 -5.95 -4.25
N VAL A 176 11.78 -5.86 -4.01
CA VAL A 176 11.25 -5.63 -2.65
C VAL A 176 11.30 -6.90 -1.80
N SER A 177 11.08 -8.08 -2.38
CA SER A 177 11.20 -9.36 -1.65
C SER A 177 12.63 -9.60 -1.17
N ALA A 178 13.63 -9.20 -1.95
CA ALA A 178 15.04 -9.27 -1.52
C ALA A 178 15.34 -8.34 -0.33
N LEU A 179 14.63 -7.21 -0.22
CA LEU A 179 14.84 -6.23 0.86
C LEU A 179 14.03 -6.56 2.12
N LEU A 180 12.78 -6.97 1.97
CA LEU A 180 11.80 -7.11 3.06
C LEU A 180 11.40 -8.54 3.37
N GLY A 181 11.87 -9.51 2.58
CA GLY A 181 11.34 -10.86 2.61
C GLY A 181 10.06 -10.97 1.80
N HIS A 182 9.83 -12.16 1.23
CA HIS A 182 8.69 -12.41 0.36
C HIS A 182 7.33 -12.16 1.03
N PRO A 183 7.07 -12.63 2.27
CA PRO A 183 5.76 -12.45 2.90
C PRO A 183 5.37 -10.98 3.11
N LEU A 184 6.33 -10.13 3.51
CA LEU A 184 6.06 -8.71 3.74
C LEU A 184 5.86 -7.96 2.43
N ALA A 185 6.63 -8.30 1.39
CA ALA A 185 6.42 -7.74 0.05
C ALA A 185 5.01 -8.06 -0.48
N VAL A 186 4.54 -9.29 -0.32
CA VAL A 186 3.18 -9.72 -0.71
C VAL A 186 2.12 -8.94 0.06
N ALA A 187 2.26 -8.82 1.40
CA ALA A 187 1.29 -8.09 2.22
C ALA A 187 1.19 -6.61 1.81
N LEU A 188 2.33 -5.94 1.59
CA LEU A 188 2.38 -4.54 1.18
C LEU A 188 1.84 -4.33 -0.24
N GLU A 189 2.19 -5.19 -1.20
CA GLU A 189 1.67 -5.07 -2.57
C GLU A 189 0.16 -5.31 -2.63
N GLY A 190 -0.35 -6.32 -1.90
CA GLY A 190 -1.78 -6.58 -1.78
C GLY A 190 -2.54 -5.40 -1.17
N HIS A 191 -1.98 -4.79 -0.11
CA HIS A 191 -2.50 -3.56 0.48
C HIS A 191 -2.51 -2.40 -0.49
N ASP A 192 -1.41 -2.14 -1.19
CA ASP A 192 -1.32 -1.06 -2.17
C ASP A 192 -2.34 -1.22 -3.28
N ARG A 193 -2.60 -2.45 -3.74
CA ARG A 193 -3.65 -2.75 -4.71
C ARG A 193 -5.05 -2.45 -4.14
N PHE A 194 -5.31 -2.80 -2.88
CA PHE A 194 -6.60 -2.56 -2.23
C PHE A 194 -6.86 -1.07 -1.94
N MET A 195 -5.83 -0.28 -1.66
CA MET A 195 -5.95 1.14 -1.32
C MET A 195 -6.00 2.09 -2.53
N LEU A 196 -5.97 1.57 -3.75
CA LEU A 196 -6.09 2.36 -4.97
C LEU A 196 -7.50 2.94 -5.13
N VAL A 197 -7.61 4.26 -5.22
CA VAL A 197 -8.91 4.95 -5.44
C VAL A 197 -9.58 4.56 -6.75
N ASN A 198 -8.78 4.38 -7.81
CA ASN A 198 -9.23 4.08 -9.17
C ASN A 198 -9.15 2.59 -9.53
N ARG A 199 -8.97 1.70 -8.54
CA ARG A 199 -8.96 0.27 -8.83
C ARG A 199 -10.32 -0.14 -9.38
N TRP A 200 -10.30 -0.93 -10.44
CA TRP A 200 -11.51 -1.61 -10.85
C TRP A 200 -11.88 -2.68 -9.82
N ARG A 201 -13.12 -2.67 -9.36
CA ARG A 201 -13.66 -3.66 -8.41
C ARG A 201 -14.54 -4.63 -9.19
N LEU A 202 -14.50 -5.90 -8.79
CA LEU A 202 -15.43 -6.89 -9.30
C LEU A 202 -16.82 -6.55 -8.74
N ASP A 203 -17.81 -6.33 -9.62
CA ASP A 203 -19.17 -5.97 -9.23
C ASP A 203 -19.85 -7.16 -8.55
N PRO A 204 -20.19 -7.09 -7.26
CA PRO A 204 -20.78 -8.21 -6.53
C PRO A 204 -22.18 -8.60 -7.03
N ARG A 205 -22.83 -7.76 -7.84
CA ARG A 205 -24.16 -8.02 -8.41
C ARG A 205 -24.07 -8.88 -9.68
N VAL A 206 -22.88 -9.02 -10.25
CA VAL A 206 -22.62 -9.90 -11.41
C VAL A 206 -22.24 -11.27 -10.87
N PRO A 207 -23.02 -12.34 -11.12
CA PRO A 207 -22.76 -13.67 -10.55
C PRO A 207 -21.35 -14.20 -10.84
N GLU A 208 -20.83 -13.96 -12.04
CA GLU A 208 -19.50 -14.39 -12.45
C GLU A 208 -18.42 -13.75 -11.59
N HIS A 209 -18.53 -12.45 -11.30
CA HIS A 209 -17.63 -11.72 -10.42
C HIS A 209 -17.64 -12.26 -8.97
N ALA A 210 -18.79 -12.73 -8.48
CA ALA A 210 -18.89 -13.33 -7.17
C ALA A 210 -18.14 -14.68 -7.08
N VAL A 211 -18.22 -15.53 -8.11
CA VAL A 211 -17.44 -16.78 -8.19
C VAL A 211 -15.95 -16.50 -8.28
N GLU A 212 -15.61 -15.53 -9.12
CA GLU A 212 -14.26 -15.05 -9.38
C GLU A 212 -13.55 -14.53 -8.12
N THR A 213 -14.20 -13.63 -7.36
CA THR A 213 -13.67 -13.08 -6.10
C THR A 213 -13.40 -14.15 -5.04
N TYR A 214 -14.17 -15.24 -5.04
CA TYR A 214 -13.97 -16.36 -4.13
C TYR A 214 -12.83 -17.29 -4.58
N THR A 215 -12.73 -17.55 -5.88
CA THR A 215 -11.82 -18.58 -6.42
C THR A 215 -10.39 -18.05 -6.62
N TRP A 216 -10.21 -16.80 -7.04
CA TRP A 216 -8.87 -16.26 -7.33
C TRP A 216 -7.89 -16.30 -6.14
N PRO A 217 -8.29 -15.90 -4.93
CA PRO A 217 -7.43 -16.04 -3.76
C PRO A 217 -7.00 -17.49 -3.52
N LEU A 218 -7.91 -18.45 -3.68
CA LEU A 218 -7.63 -19.88 -3.45
C LEU A 218 -6.65 -20.46 -4.48
N LEU A 219 -6.72 -20.01 -5.74
CA LEU A 219 -5.81 -20.46 -6.80
C LEU A 219 -4.40 -19.87 -6.70
N SER A 220 -4.18 -18.88 -5.83
CA SER A 220 -2.91 -18.15 -5.75
C SER A 220 -1.81 -18.83 -4.92
N TYR A 221 -2.11 -20.00 -4.32
CA TYR A 221 -1.20 -20.76 -3.44
C TYR A 221 -0.56 -19.91 -2.31
N GLN A 222 -1.28 -18.90 -1.83
CA GLN A 222 -0.84 -18.05 -0.71
C GLN A 222 -1.19 -18.70 0.64
N SER A 223 -0.62 -18.16 1.72
CA SER A 223 -0.96 -18.62 3.08
C SER A 223 -2.43 -18.32 3.43
N ALA A 224 -2.95 -19.03 4.43
CA ALA A 224 -4.34 -18.86 4.87
C ALA A 224 -4.64 -17.41 5.24
N GLU A 225 -3.74 -16.73 5.94
CA GLU A 225 -3.90 -15.33 6.37
C GLU A 225 -4.04 -14.37 5.19
N VAL A 226 -3.28 -14.62 4.11
CA VAL A 226 -3.37 -13.82 2.87
C VAL A 226 -4.73 -14.05 2.21
N VAL A 227 -5.14 -15.32 2.08
CA VAL A 227 -6.40 -15.69 1.44
C VAL A 227 -7.60 -15.13 2.22
N GLU A 228 -7.61 -15.27 3.54
CA GLU A 228 -8.67 -14.76 4.42
C GLU A 228 -8.81 -13.24 4.30
N LEU A 229 -7.70 -12.50 4.32
CA LEU A 229 -7.73 -11.05 4.15
C LEU A 229 -8.27 -10.65 2.77
N GLU A 230 -7.85 -11.34 1.70
CA GLU A 230 -8.31 -11.06 0.34
C GLU A 230 -9.82 -11.32 0.18
N LEU A 231 -10.34 -12.41 0.74
CA LEU A 231 -11.77 -12.69 0.77
C LEU A 231 -12.54 -11.61 1.56
N ALA A 232 -12.02 -11.23 2.73
CA ALA A 232 -12.61 -10.17 3.54
C ALA A 232 -12.62 -8.81 2.80
N ARG A 233 -11.57 -8.51 2.03
CA ARG A 233 -11.46 -7.30 1.20
C ARG A 233 -12.54 -7.25 0.11
N TYR A 234 -12.78 -8.36 -0.58
CA TYR A 234 -13.86 -8.44 -1.57
C TYR A 234 -15.25 -8.30 -0.92
N HIS A 235 -15.44 -8.90 0.26
CA HIS A 235 -16.69 -8.72 1.00
C HIS A 235 -16.92 -7.25 1.40
N TYR A 236 -15.88 -6.56 1.87
CA TYR A 236 -15.96 -5.13 2.17
C TYR A 236 -16.29 -4.30 0.92
N ASP A 237 -15.64 -4.59 -0.22
CA ASP A 237 -15.95 -3.94 -1.49
C ASP A 237 -17.41 -4.14 -1.90
N ALA A 238 -17.98 -5.33 -1.65
CA ALA A 238 -19.38 -5.61 -1.91
C ALA A 238 -20.33 -4.78 -1.04
N ILE A 239 -20.03 -4.64 0.26
CA ILE A 239 -20.79 -3.80 1.19
C ILE A 239 -20.76 -2.32 0.73
N VAL A 240 -19.59 -1.82 0.30
CA VAL A 240 -19.46 -0.47 -0.24
C VAL A 240 -20.29 -0.29 -1.50
N ALA A 241 -20.25 -1.25 -2.43
CA ALA A 241 -21.02 -1.20 -3.67
C ALA A 241 -22.54 -1.27 -3.44
N ALA A 242 -22.98 -1.91 -2.36
CA ALA A 242 -24.38 -1.93 -1.94
C ALA A 242 -24.87 -0.60 -1.33
N GLY A 243 -23.99 0.41 -1.19
CA GLY A 243 -24.35 1.71 -0.65
C GLY A 243 -24.53 1.72 0.87
N ALA A 244 -23.94 0.76 1.58
CA ALA A 244 -24.01 0.72 3.04
C ALA A 244 -23.36 1.96 3.67
N ASP A 245 -23.98 2.48 4.72
CA ASP A 245 -23.50 3.65 5.46
C ASP A 245 -22.20 3.37 6.22
N ALA A 246 -21.63 4.42 6.82
CA ALA A 246 -20.37 4.28 7.58
C ALA A 246 -20.51 3.36 8.80
N ALA A 247 -21.65 3.40 9.49
CA ALA A 247 -21.89 2.58 10.68
C ALA A 247 -21.92 1.09 10.35
N SER A 248 -22.57 0.72 9.24
CA SER A 248 -22.69 -0.65 8.75
C SER A 248 -21.36 -1.19 8.20
N ARG A 249 -20.52 -0.30 7.64
CA ARG A 249 -19.19 -0.66 7.12
C ARG A 249 -18.14 -0.82 8.21
N LYS A 250 -18.29 -0.11 9.34
CA LYS A 250 -17.28 -0.04 10.38
C LYS A 250 -16.86 -1.42 10.94
N PRO A 251 -17.76 -2.33 11.33
CA PRO A 251 -17.35 -3.63 11.85
C PRO A 251 -16.48 -4.42 10.87
N LYS A 252 -16.82 -4.38 9.57
CA LYS A 252 -16.04 -5.08 8.55
C LYS A 252 -14.70 -4.40 8.28
N HIS A 253 -14.65 -3.07 8.36
CA HIS A 253 -13.40 -2.32 8.26
C HIS A 253 -12.46 -2.63 9.44
N ASP A 254 -12.99 -2.67 10.67
CA ASP A 254 -12.22 -3.04 11.86
C ASP A 254 -11.68 -4.48 11.75
N GLU A 255 -12.50 -5.42 11.25
CA GLU A 255 -12.06 -6.81 10.96
C GLU A 255 -10.92 -6.84 9.93
N LEU A 256 -10.99 -6.04 8.86
CA LEU A 256 -9.91 -5.93 7.87
C LEU A 256 -8.61 -5.44 8.48
N VAL A 257 -8.68 -4.43 9.35
CA VAL A 257 -7.51 -3.90 10.07
C VAL A 257 -6.88 -4.99 10.92
N GLU A 258 -7.68 -5.78 11.64
CA GLU A 258 -7.17 -6.89 12.46
C GLU A 258 -6.53 -8.00 11.63
N LEU A 259 -7.20 -8.46 10.56
CA LEU A 259 -6.66 -9.45 9.63
C LEU A 259 -5.35 -8.99 9.00
N PHE A 260 -5.29 -7.72 8.57
CA PHE A 260 -4.10 -7.16 7.96
C PHE A 260 -2.95 -7.01 8.95
N ALA A 261 -3.22 -6.56 10.18
CA ALA A 261 -2.22 -6.51 11.24
C ALA A 261 -1.66 -7.92 11.54
N ARG A 262 -2.50 -8.95 11.58
CA ARG A 262 -2.06 -10.35 11.75
C ARG A 262 -1.17 -10.83 10.61
N GLN A 263 -1.55 -10.54 9.35
CA GLN A 263 -0.75 -10.88 8.18
C GLN A 263 0.63 -10.20 8.24
N LEU A 264 0.67 -8.90 8.55
CA LEU A 264 1.92 -8.13 8.67
C LEU A 264 2.79 -8.65 9.82
N ALA A 265 2.21 -8.95 10.98
CA ALA A 265 2.93 -9.53 12.12
C ALA A 265 3.58 -10.88 11.77
N SER A 266 2.86 -11.75 11.06
CA SER A 266 3.40 -13.03 10.55
C SER A 266 4.51 -12.81 9.52
N ALA A 267 4.33 -11.83 8.63
CA ALA A 267 5.33 -11.50 7.63
C ALA A 267 6.65 -10.98 8.23
N LEU A 268 6.58 -10.25 9.35
CA LEU A 268 7.75 -9.74 10.08
C LEU A 268 8.61 -10.83 10.73
N ASP A 269 8.09 -12.06 10.88
CA ASP A 269 8.89 -13.21 11.35
C ASP A 269 9.85 -13.75 10.26
N HIS A 270 9.70 -13.29 9.01
CA HIS A 270 10.38 -13.83 7.82
C HIS A 270 11.32 -12.82 7.15
N LEU A 271 11.84 -11.86 7.92
CA LEU A 271 12.74 -10.84 7.39
C LEU A 271 14.10 -11.45 7.00
N PRO A 272 14.71 -11.00 5.88
CA PRO A 272 15.93 -11.61 5.36
C PRO A 272 17.20 -11.26 6.17
N THR A 273 17.17 -10.17 6.94
CA THR A 273 18.31 -9.68 7.74
C THR A 273 17.84 -8.90 8.98
N GLU A 274 18.57 -8.96 10.09
CA GLU A 274 18.27 -8.21 11.33
C GLU A 274 18.27 -6.67 11.12
N ASP A 275 19.14 -6.16 10.24
CA ASP A 275 19.28 -4.73 9.89
C ASP A 275 17.99 -4.06 9.36
N VAL A 276 17.08 -4.84 8.79
CA VAL A 276 15.82 -4.35 8.21
C VAL A 276 14.68 -4.40 9.23
N GLY A 277 14.79 -5.31 10.20
CA GLY A 277 13.76 -5.62 11.20
C GLY A 277 13.86 -4.83 12.50
N THR A 278 15.02 -4.31 12.85
CA THR A 278 15.21 -3.54 14.08
C THR A 278 15.97 -2.25 13.78
N GLY A 279 15.46 -1.11 14.27
CA GLY A 279 16.03 0.23 14.02
C GLY A 279 17.35 0.51 14.73
N VAL A 280 18.13 -0.53 15.05
CA VAL A 280 19.36 -0.41 15.83
C VAL A 280 20.54 -0.26 14.88
N ILE A 281 21.12 0.94 14.85
CA ILE A 281 22.54 1.14 14.51
C ILE A 281 23.28 1.24 15.85
#